data_AF-A0A2S5CLP5-F1
#
_entry.id   AF-A0A2S5CLP5-F1
#
_cell.length_a   1.000
_cell.length_b   1.000
_cell.length_c   1.000
_cell.angle_alpha   90.00
_cell.angle_beta   90.00
_cell.angle_gamma   90.00
#
_symmetry.space_group_name_H-M   'P 1'
#
loop_
_entity.id
_entity.type
_entity.pdbx_description
1 polymer ?
#
loop_
_entity_poly.entity_id
_entity_poly.type
_entity_poly.pdbx_seq_one_letter_code
_entity_poly.pdbx_strand_id
1 'polypeptide(L)'
;MDRTELIGQLQAFTQVCGEKGYIDTGDKDAVYLEEAYPGMIPTSFVVNVVVKQPLLEVTYGGNVLKELIGLLWETTTPEIRENIFTLSLYGEDERHFLVKEAA
;
A
#
# COMPACT_ATOMS: atom_id res chain seq x y z
N MET A 1 -2.35 15.41 -6.60
CA MET A 1 -0.98 14.84 -6.54
C MET A 1 -0.82 13.88 -7.71
N ASP A 2 0.35 13.81 -8.35
CA ASP A 2 0.62 12.75 -9.34
C ASP A 2 1.18 11.48 -8.68
N ARG A 3 1.25 10.37 -9.43
CA ARG A 3 1.70 9.07 -8.92
C ARG A 3 3.11 9.11 -8.31
N THR A 4 4.02 9.85 -8.93
CA THR A 4 5.43 9.94 -8.50
C THR A 4 5.56 10.76 -7.24
N GLU A 5 4.77 11.83 -7.13
CA GLU A 5 4.69 12.63 -5.93
C GLU A 5 4.12 11.79 -4.77
N LEU A 6 3.00 11.08 -4.98
CA LEU A 6 2.37 10.29 -3.92
C LEU A 6 3.26 9.13 -3.44
N ILE A 7 3.95 8.43 -4.34
CA ILE A 7 4.84 7.33 -3.92
C ILE A 7 6.02 7.85 -3.10
N GLY A 8 6.55 9.03 -3.41
CA GLY A 8 7.58 9.69 -2.60
C GLY A 8 7.05 10.05 -1.21
N GLN A 9 5.83 10.58 -1.12
CA GLN A 9 5.19 10.91 0.17
C GLN A 9 4.89 9.66 1.02
N LEU A 10 4.65 8.50 0.40
CA LEU A 10 4.42 7.22 1.09
C LEU A 10 5.71 6.49 1.48
N GLN A 11 6.89 7.06 1.26
CA GLN A 11 8.16 6.43 1.61
C GLN A 11 8.28 6.22 3.13
N ALA A 12 7.84 7.18 3.95
CA ALA A 12 7.84 7.05 5.40
C ALA A 12 6.92 5.91 5.88
N PHE A 13 5.72 5.82 5.30
CA PHE A 13 4.79 4.72 5.54
C PHE A 13 5.43 3.37 5.22
N THR A 14 6.04 3.25 4.04
CA THR A 14 6.70 2.03 3.56
C THR A 14 7.83 1.62 4.50
N GLN A 15 8.67 2.58 4.92
CA GLN A 15 9.77 2.33 5.84
C GLN A 15 9.27 1.78 7.18
N VAL A 16 8.27 2.43 7.79
CA VAL A 16 7.73 1.99 9.10
C VAL A 16 7.06 0.62 9.00
N CYS A 17 6.36 0.33 7.90
CA CYS A 17 5.81 -1.01 7.64
C CYS A 17 6.91 -2.08 7.61
N GLY A 18 8.04 -1.76 6.97
CA GLY A 18 9.22 -2.61 6.90
C GLY A 18 9.89 -2.83 8.26
N GLU A 19 10.09 -1.76 9.03
CA GLU A 19 10.67 -1.80 10.39
C GLU A 19 9.83 -2.64 11.35
N LYS A 20 8.50 -2.59 11.22
CA LYS A 20 7.56 -3.43 11.98
C LYS A 20 7.42 -4.85 11.43
N GLY A 21 8.12 -5.16 10.35
CA GLY A 21 8.18 -6.50 9.77
C GLY A 21 6.93 -6.90 8.97
N TYR A 22 6.03 -5.96 8.65
CA TYR A 22 4.82 -6.25 7.88
C TYR A 22 5.12 -6.61 6.43
N ILE A 23 6.11 -5.94 5.85
CA ILE A 23 6.50 -6.08 4.44
C ILE A 23 7.99 -6.42 4.32
N ASP A 24 8.43 -6.85 3.14
CA ASP A 24 9.84 -6.99 2.82
C ASP A 24 10.39 -5.66 2.26
N THR A 25 11.38 -5.07 2.95
CA THR A 25 12.01 -3.80 2.52
C THR A 25 12.97 -3.97 1.34
N GLY A 26 13.40 -5.20 1.05
CA GLY A 26 14.15 -5.52 -0.16
C GLY A 26 13.27 -5.54 -1.42
N ASP A 27 11.96 -5.57 -1.25
CA ASP A 27 10.99 -5.69 -2.31
C ASP A 27 10.40 -4.33 -2.69
N LYS A 28 10.78 -3.85 -3.87
CA LYS A 28 10.37 -2.54 -4.38
C LYS A 28 8.87 -2.46 -4.71
N ASP A 29 8.22 -3.61 -4.85
CA ASP A 29 6.80 -3.73 -5.17
C ASP A 29 5.99 -4.16 -3.94
N ALA A 30 6.57 -4.08 -2.74
CA ALA A 30 5.84 -4.33 -1.50
C ALA A 30 4.76 -3.27 -1.21
N VAL A 31 4.95 -2.04 -1.68
CA VAL A 31 3.94 -0.98 -1.67
C VAL A 31 3.91 -0.33 -3.05
N TYR A 32 2.75 -0.32 -3.70
CA TYR A 32 2.61 0.24 -5.04
C TYR A 32 1.24 0.90 -5.22
N LEU A 33 1.14 1.70 -6.28
CA LEU A 33 -0.04 2.52 -6.58
C LEU A 33 -0.67 2.14 -7.92
N GLU A 34 -1.99 2.07 -7.92
CA GLU A 34 -2.87 1.98 -9.09
C GLU A 34 -3.84 3.16 -9.10
N GLU A 35 -4.28 3.59 -10.29
CA GLU A 35 -5.30 4.64 -10.41
C GLU A 35 -6.67 4.07 -10.08
N ALA A 36 -7.41 4.71 -9.16
CA ALA A 36 -8.77 4.30 -8.83
C ALA A 36 -9.74 4.55 -10.01
N TYR A 37 -9.45 5.57 -10.83
CA TYR A 37 -10.25 5.95 -11.99
C TYR A 37 -9.33 6.29 -13.18
N PRO A 38 -8.83 5.27 -13.91
CA PRO A 38 -7.86 5.48 -14.97
C PRO A 38 -8.31 6.50 -16.01
N GLY A 39 -7.45 7.49 -16.27
CA GLY A 39 -7.70 8.54 -17.28
C GLY A 39 -8.58 9.72 -16.83
N MET A 40 -8.98 9.80 -15.55
CA MET A 40 -9.61 11.01 -14.99
C MET A 40 -8.61 11.89 -14.22
N ILE A 41 -8.75 13.22 -14.32
CA ILE A 41 -7.92 14.18 -13.58
C ILE A 41 -8.82 15.10 -12.72
N PRO A 42 -8.57 15.22 -11.40
CA PRO A 42 -7.57 14.49 -10.63
C PRO A 42 -8.00 13.03 -10.40
N THR A 43 -7.04 12.09 -10.47
CA THR A 43 -7.27 10.71 -10.06
C THR A 43 -6.92 10.53 -8.58
N SER A 44 -7.68 9.70 -7.88
CA SER A 44 -7.27 9.13 -6.59
C SER A 44 -6.54 7.80 -6.84
N PHE A 45 -5.81 7.31 -5.84
CA PHE A 45 -5.00 6.11 -5.97
C PHE A 45 -5.45 5.00 -5.02
N VAL A 46 -5.37 3.78 -5.50
CA VAL A 46 -5.38 2.57 -4.69
C VAL A 46 -3.95 2.36 -4.19
N VAL A 47 -3.77 2.29 -2.87
CA VAL A 47 -2.49 1.91 -2.25
C VAL A 47 -2.54 0.42 -1.97
N ASN A 48 -1.73 -0.35 -2.67
CA ASN A 48 -1.66 -1.79 -2.50
C ASN A 48 -0.42 -2.16 -1.68
N VAL A 49 -0.62 -3.00 -0.66
CA VAL A 49 0.45 -3.45 0.25
C VAL A 49 0.55 -4.96 0.22
N VAL A 50 1.73 -5.48 -0.13
CA VAL A 50 2.05 -6.91 -0.04
C VAL A 50 2.67 -7.17 1.32
N VAL A 51 1.95 -7.91 2.17
CA VAL A 51 2.44 -8.29 3.51
C VAL A 51 2.94 -9.72 3.52
N LYS A 52 3.85 -10.00 4.45
CA LYS A 52 4.38 -11.35 4.65
C LYS A 52 3.27 -12.32 5.00
N GLN A 53 3.23 -13.45 4.29
CA GLN A 53 2.16 -14.44 4.38
C GLN A 53 1.81 -14.88 5.82
N PRO A 54 2.80 -15.12 6.73
CA PRO A 54 2.50 -15.52 8.10
C PRO A 54 1.63 -14.52 8.88
N LEU A 55 1.66 -13.23 8.51
CA LEU A 55 0.86 -12.21 9.18
C LEU A 55 -0.62 -12.36 8.88
N LEU A 56 -0.98 -12.85 7.69
CA LEU A 56 -2.36 -13.10 7.28
C LEU A 56 -2.91 -14.43 7.81
N GLU A 57 -2.03 -15.40 8.02
CA GLU A 57 -2.38 -16.74 8.52
C GLU A 57 -2.54 -16.75 10.05
N VAL A 58 -1.65 -16.06 10.76
CA VAL A 58 -1.61 -16.05 12.24
C VAL A 58 -2.49 -14.95 12.82
N THR A 59 -2.56 -13.81 12.14
CA THR A 59 -3.37 -12.67 12.54
C THR A 59 -4.56 -12.61 11.60
N TYR A 60 -5.79 -12.65 12.13
CA TYR A 60 -6.97 -12.33 11.31
C TYR A 60 -6.68 -11.08 10.48
N GLY A 61 -6.72 -11.17 9.14
CA GLY A 61 -6.24 -10.09 8.24
C GLY A 61 -6.82 -8.70 8.53
N GLY A 62 -8.01 -8.63 9.15
CA GLY A 62 -8.61 -7.38 9.62
C GLY A 62 -7.78 -6.63 10.69
N ASN A 63 -7.03 -7.34 11.53
CA ASN A 63 -6.11 -6.71 12.48
C ASN A 63 -4.89 -6.13 11.76
N VAL A 64 -4.33 -6.83 10.78
CA VAL A 64 -3.20 -6.34 9.99
C VAL A 64 -3.62 -5.08 9.23
N LEU A 65 -4.79 -5.08 8.59
CA LEU A 65 -5.31 -3.89 7.91
C LEU A 65 -5.51 -2.71 8.86
N LYS A 66 -6.05 -2.95 10.06
CA LYS A 66 -6.23 -1.90 11.08
C LYS A 66 -4.89 -1.28 11.50
N GLU A 67 -3.88 -2.11 11.73
CA GLU A 67 -2.53 -1.63 12.07
C GLU A 67 -1.95 -0.80 10.91
N LEU A 68 -2.03 -1.29 9.66
CA LEU A 68 -1.55 -0.55 8.49
C LEU A 68 -2.25 0.80 8.30
N ILE A 69 -3.57 0.88 8.54
CA ILE A 69 -4.29 2.16 8.54
C ILE A 69 -3.73 3.10 9.64
N GLY A 70 -3.45 2.56 10.83
CA GLY A 70 -2.79 3.31 11.90
C GLY A 70 -1.45 3.89 11.46
N LEU A 71 -0.58 3.05 10.89
CA LEU A 71 0.73 3.48 10.39
C LEU A 71 0.61 4.51 9.28
N LEU A 72 -0.34 4.33 8.36
CA LEU A 72 -0.61 5.28 7.30
C LEU A 72 -0.99 6.64 7.89
N TRP A 73 -1.80 6.68 8.95
CA TRP A 73 -2.20 7.93 9.61
C TRP A 73 -1.04 8.59 10.36
N GLU A 74 -0.19 7.80 11.02
CA GLU A 74 0.98 8.28 11.76
C GLU A 74 2.06 8.88 10.85
N THR A 75 2.21 8.35 9.64
CA THR A 75 3.31 8.68 8.72
C THR A 75 2.92 9.65 7.61
N THR A 76 1.64 10.03 7.51
CA THR A 76 1.15 10.94 6.45
C THR A 76 0.36 12.12 7.01
N THR A 77 0.18 13.15 6.18
CA THR A 77 -0.69 14.30 6.45
C THR A 77 -2.10 14.07 5.88
N PRO A 78 -3.11 14.84 6.32
CA PRO A 78 -4.45 14.79 5.71
C PRO A 78 -4.44 14.97 4.19
N GLU A 79 -3.66 15.92 3.69
CA GLU A 79 -3.52 16.22 2.25
C GLU A 79 -3.05 15.01 1.44
N ILE A 80 -2.07 14.25 1.96
CA ILE A 80 -1.60 13.01 1.32
C ILE A 80 -2.74 11.98 1.28
N ARG A 81 -3.47 11.82 2.38
CA ARG A 81 -4.55 10.82 2.50
C ARG A 81 -5.76 11.11 1.63
N GLU A 82 -6.05 12.37 1.33
CA GLU A 82 -7.13 12.74 0.40
C GLU A 82 -6.89 12.24 -1.03
N ASN A 83 -5.64 11.93 -1.39
CA ASN A 83 -5.30 11.34 -2.68
C ASN A 83 -5.42 9.79 -2.67
N ILE A 84 -5.70 9.18 -1.52
CA ILE A 84 -5.82 7.72 -1.35
C ILE A 84 -7.31 7.34 -1.35
N PHE A 85 -7.74 6.56 -2.34
CA PHE A 85 -9.10 6.05 -2.44
C PHE A 85 -9.32 4.84 -1.51
N THR A 86 -8.36 3.92 -1.51
CA THR A 86 -8.43 2.70 -0.68
C THR A 86 -7.03 2.19 -0.37
N LEU A 87 -6.93 1.41 0.71
CA LEU A 87 -5.76 0.63 1.09
C LEU A 87 -6.11 -0.85 0.93
N SER A 88 -5.41 -1.54 0.03
CA SER A 88 -5.60 -2.96 -0.24
C SER A 88 -4.46 -3.76 0.36
N LEU A 89 -4.79 -4.95 0.84
CA LEU A 89 -3.86 -5.87 1.48
C LEU A 89 -3.79 -7.16 0.66
N TYR A 90 -2.58 -7.58 0.31
CA TYR A 90 -2.31 -8.82 -0.41
C TYR A 90 -1.28 -9.66 0.34
N GLY A 91 -1.46 -10.98 0.31
CA GLY A 91 -0.41 -11.92 0.68
C GLY A 91 0.67 -12.03 -0.39
N GLU A 92 1.84 -12.55 -0.01
CA GLU A 92 2.93 -12.83 -0.95
C GLU A 92 2.48 -13.77 -2.09
N ASP A 93 1.60 -14.72 -1.79
CA ASP A 93 1.05 -15.68 -2.75
C ASP A 93 0.06 -15.05 -3.75
N GLU A 94 -0.50 -13.89 -3.41
CA GLU A 94 -1.46 -13.17 -4.24
C GLU A 94 -0.79 -12.22 -5.24
N ARG A 95 0.56 -12.14 -5.23
CA ARG A 95 1.34 -11.32 -6.17
C ARG A 95 1.01 -11.61 -7.64
N HIS A 96 0.65 -12.84 -7.98
CA HIS A 96 0.31 -13.22 -9.35
C HIS A 96 -0.95 -12.53 -9.89
N PHE A 97 -1.84 -12.05 -9.01
CA PHE A 97 -2.99 -11.25 -9.42
C PHE A 97 -2.62 -9.81 -9.80
N LEU A 98 -1.44 -9.36 -9.40
CA LEU A 98 -0.94 -7.99 -9.60
C LEU A 98 -0.24 -7.79 -10.94
N VAL A 99 0.20 -8.88 -11.59
CA VAL A 99 0.99 -8.84 -12.85
C VAL A 99 0.12 -8.70 -14.11
N LYS A 100 -1.19 -8.44 -13.99
CA LYS A 100 -2.11 -8.52 -15.14
C LYS A 100 -2.22 -7.27 -16.03
N GLU A 101 -1.52 -6.17 -15.74
CA GLU A 101 -1.56 -4.97 -16.61
C GLU A 101 -0.17 -4.43 -16.98
N ALA A 102 0.69 -5.30 -17.51
CA ALA A 102 1.93 -4.89 -18.18
C ALA A 102 2.20 -5.65 -19.49
N ALA A 103 1.13 -5.96 -20.25
CA ALA A 103 1.23 -6.53 -21.60
C ALA A 103 0.48 -5.63 -22.60
#